data_AF-A0A5R9J3S6-F1
#
_entry.id   AF-A0A5R9J3S6-F1
#
_cell.length_a   1.000
_cell.length_b   1.000
_cell.length_c   1.000
_cell.angle_alpha   90.00
_cell.angle_beta   90.00
_cell.angle_gamma   90.00
#
_symmetry.space_group_name_H-M   'P 1'
#
loop_
_entity.id
_entity.type
_entity.pdbx_description
1 polymer ?
#
loop_
_entity_poly.entity_id
_entity_poly.type
_entity_poly.pdbx_seq_one_letter_code
_entity_poly.pdbx_strand_id
1 'polypeptide(L)'
;MQGDDGAGAAGSQLRTRSPEAGDGDRGNRLAQVVLPEHAGSRATTLAQKNDLQQAITDLQHDSLFALVGHSGPFVLSLSVQGRSLALDVRREDGTPVRAIGLALGPFRRIIKDYRLLIDAYDEALADSNAFRIQAIDMGRRGLHNEGAGMMIERLAGKVEIDFETARRLFTLVCLLQQ
;
A
#
# COMPACT_ATOMS: atom_id res chain seq x y z
N MET A 1 -69.75 -38.92 -2.77
CA MET A 1 -69.29 -38.42 -4.08
C MET A 1 -67.92 -37.84 -3.85
N GLN A 2 -66.89 -38.60 -4.24
CA GLN A 2 -65.99 -38.26 -5.37
C GLN A 2 -65.22 -36.96 -5.02
N GLY A 3 -63.95 -36.97 -4.63
CA GLY A 3 -62.84 -37.79 -5.10
C GLY A 3 -61.93 -36.87 -5.91
N ASP A 4 -60.66 -36.71 -5.52
CA ASP A 4 -59.54 -36.75 -6.46
C ASP A 4 -58.21 -36.87 -5.70
N ASP A 5 -57.38 -37.73 -6.25
CA ASP A 5 -56.05 -38.12 -5.80
C ASP A 5 -55.00 -37.11 -6.28
N GLY A 6 -53.96 -36.90 -5.48
CA GLY A 6 -52.81 -36.08 -5.86
C GLY A 6 -51.54 -36.58 -5.17
N ALA A 7 -50.80 -37.42 -5.88
CA ALA A 7 -49.58 -38.10 -5.46
C ALA A 7 -48.32 -37.21 -5.36
N GLY A 8 -47.34 -37.71 -4.60
CA GLY A 8 -45.90 -37.44 -4.75
C GLY A 8 -45.38 -36.25 -3.93
N ALA A 9 -44.16 -36.24 -3.39
CA ALA A 9 -43.05 -37.17 -3.41
C ALA A 9 -42.11 -36.82 -2.23
N ALA A 10 -41.35 -37.79 -1.73
CA ALA A 10 -40.19 -37.55 -0.88
C ALA A 10 -39.14 -36.71 -1.64
N GLY A 11 -38.64 -35.65 -0.99
CA GLY A 11 -37.67 -34.72 -1.57
C GLY A 11 -36.72 -34.17 -0.52
N SER A 12 -35.59 -34.86 -0.37
CA SER A 12 -34.37 -34.48 0.33
C SER A 12 -33.83 -33.09 -0.04
N GLN A 13 -33.26 -32.40 0.96
CA GLN A 13 -32.27 -31.30 0.87
C GLN A 13 -32.81 -30.00 0.23
N LEU A 14 -32.61 -28.83 0.83
CA LEU A 14 -31.30 -28.20 0.92
C LEU A 14 -31.36 -27.07 1.96
N ARG A 15 -30.46 -27.14 2.94
CA ARG A 15 -30.12 -26.03 3.81
C ARG A 15 -29.65 -24.87 2.93
N THR A 16 -30.44 -23.81 2.78
CA THR A 16 -29.90 -22.52 2.35
C THR A 16 -29.13 -21.95 3.54
N ARG A 17 -27.87 -22.36 3.67
CA ARG A 17 -26.90 -21.56 4.42
C ARG A 17 -26.85 -20.21 3.71
N SER A 18 -27.18 -19.15 4.44
CA SER A 18 -26.80 -17.78 4.09
C SER A 18 -25.31 -17.77 3.71
N PRO A 19 -24.87 -16.96 2.74
CA PRO A 19 -23.45 -16.82 2.49
C PRO A 19 -22.83 -16.26 3.77
N GLU A 20 -22.03 -17.08 4.45
CA GLU A 20 -21.17 -16.60 5.53
C GLU A 20 -20.32 -15.49 4.94
N ALA A 21 -20.39 -14.29 5.52
CA ALA A 21 -19.48 -13.21 5.24
C ALA A 21 -18.06 -13.77 5.43
N GLY A 22 -17.42 -14.09 4.31
CA GLY A 22 -16.20 -14.86 4.30
C GLY A 22 -15.09 -14.14 5.03
N ASP A 23 -14.24 -14.92 5.67
CA ASP A 23 -12.92 -14.61 6.22
C ASP A 23 -11.93 -13.95 5.22
N GLY A 24 -12.42 -13.52 4.05
CA GLY A 24 -11.65 -12.90 2.97
C GLY A 24 -11.10 -11.51 3.28
N ASP A 25 -11.59 -10.86 4.35
CA ASP A 25 -11.12 -9.53 4.76
C ASP A 25 -9.84 -9.61 5.62
N ARG A 26 -9.63 -10.70 6.36
CA ARG A 26 -8.43 -10.85 7.20
C ARG A 26 -7.17 -11.14 6.39
N GLY A 27 -7.29 -11.67 5.18
CA GLY A 27 -6.16 -12.12 4.36
C GLY A 27 -5.45 -11.00 3.58
N ASN A 28 -6.12 -9.88 3.30
CA ASN A 28 -5.62 -8.87 2.36
C ASN A 28 -4.93 -7.70 3.08
N ARG A 29 -4.01 -7.99 3.99
CA ARG A 29 -3.33 -6.99 4.81
C ARG A 29 -1.84 -7.26 4.96
N LEU A 30 -1.10 -6.21 5.31
CA LEU A 30 0.30 -6.32 5.71
C LEU A 30 0.40 -6.49 7.23
N ALA A 31 0.98 -7.61 7.69
CA ALA A 31 1.36 -7.77 9.09
C ALA A 31 2.61 -6.93 9.43
N GLN A 32 3.53 -6.79 8.48
CA GLN A 32 4.77 -6.06 8.68
C GLN A 32 5.27 -5.41 7.40
N VAL A 33 5.85 -4.22 7.54
CA VAL A 33 6.62 -3.55 6.47
C VAL A 33 8.07 -3.48 6.92
N VAL A 34 8.98 -3.96 6.08
CA VAL A 34 10.42 -3.97 6.34
C VAL A 34 11.10 -3.08 5.32
N LEU A 35 11.94 -2.17 5.82
CA LEU A 35 12.77 -1.27 5.02
C LEU A 35 14.25 -1.58 5.28
N PRO A 36 15.14 -1.29 4.32
CA PRO A 36 16.58 -1.40 4.56
C PRO A 36 17.01 -0.41 5.65
N GLU A 37 18.05 -0.75 6.42
CA GLU A 37 18.50 0.02 7.59
C GLU A 37 18.74 1.51 7.27
N HIS A 38 19.24 1.81 6.08
CA HIS A 38 19.52 3.19 5.66
C HIS A 38 18.26 4.04 5.42
N ALA A 39 17.06 3.46 5.33
CA ALA A 39 15.82 4.19 5.12
C ALA A 39 15.53 5.17 6.27
N GLY A 40 15.75 4.73 7.52
CA GLY A 40 15.58 5.59 8.70
C GLY A 40 16.59 6.73 8.74
N SER A 41 17.85 6.45 8.37
CA SER A 41 18.93 7.44 8.34
C SER A 41 18.70 8.54 7.29
N ARG A 42 17.94 8.23 6.24
CA ARG A 42 17.63 9.18 5.17
C ARG A 42 16.57 10.19 5.57
N ALA A 43 15.62 9.84 6.45
CA ALA A 43 14.64 10.78 6.97
C ALA A 43 15.33 11.77 7.95
N THR A 44 15.88 12.85 7.42
CA THR A 44 16.68 13.82 8.19
C THR A 44 15.81 14.84 8.93
N THR A 45 14.69 15.25 8.34
CA THR A 45 13.75 16.22 8.95
C THR A 45 12.73 15.54 9.86
N LEU A 46 12.20 16.29 10.83
CA LEU A 46 11.12 15.79 11.71
C LEU A 46 9.87 15.40 10.90
N ALA A 47 9.53 16.18 9.87
CA ALA A 47 8.40 15.88 8.99
C ALA A 47 8.57 14.54 8.28
N GLN A 48 9.75 14.26 7.70
CA GLN A 48 10.03 12.98 7.05
C GLN A 48 10.00 11.81 8.02
N LYS A 49 10.49 11.98 9.25
CA LYS A 49 10.44 10.93 10.29
C LYS A 49 9.01 10.60 10.68
N ASN A 50 8.19 11.63 10.89
CA ASN A 50 6.77 11.46 11.19
C ASN A 50 6.04 10.78 10.03
N ASP A 51 6.29 11.21 8.79
CA ASP A 51 5.70 10.60 7.59
C ASP A 51 6.11 9.13 7.44
N LEU A 52 7.37 8.80 7.71
CA LEU A 52 7.88 7.41 7.70
C LEU A 52 7.16 6.54 8.73
N GLN A 53 7.11 6.99 9.98
CA GLN A 53 6.47 6.23 11.07
C GLN A 53 4.97 6.06 10.81
N GLN A 54 4.28 7.15 10.44
CA GLN A 54 2.86 7.12 10.13
C GLN A 54 2.57 6.18 8.95
N ALA A 55 3.34 6.26 7.86
CA ALA A 55 3.12 5.41 6.70
C ALA A 55 3.31 3.91 7.03
N ILE A 56 4.32 3.56 7.83
CA ILE A 56 4.52 2.16 8.27
C ILE A 56 3.37 1.70 9.14
N THR A 57 3.00 2.50 10.15
CA THR A 57 1.90 2.17 11.06
C THR A 57 0.60 1.99 10.31
N ASP A 58 0.25 2.92 9.43
CA ASP A 58 -0.98 2.83 8.65
C ASP A 58 -0.95 1.64 7.69
N LEU A 59 0.17 1.33 7.04
CA LEU A 59 0.27 0.15 6.18
C LEU A 59 0.02 -1.14 6.96
N GLN A 60 0.40 -1.21 8.24
CA GLN A 60 0.20 -2.40 9.06
C GLN A 60 -1.21 -2.51 9.65
N HIS A 61 -1.94 -1.41 9.78
CA HIS A 61 -3.25 -1.36 10.45
C HIS A 61 -4.43 -1.13 9.50
N ASP A 62 -4.22 -0.37 8.43
CA ASP A 62 -5.23 0.18 7.54
C ASP A 62 -4.74 0.12 6.09
N SER A 63 -4.44 -1.10 5.62
CA SER A 63 -4.09 -1.36 4.22
C SER A 63 -5.00 -2.39 3.58
N LEU A 64 -5.33 -2.14 2.31
CA LEU A 64 -5.75 -3.18 1.38
C LEU A 64 -4.50 -3.64 0.62
N PHE A 65 -4.09 -4.89 0.86
CA PHE A 65 -3.00 -5.53 0.14
C PHE A 65 -3.39 -6.95 -0.26
N ALA A 66 -4.06 -7.07 -1.41
CA ALA A 66 -4.54 -8.33 -1.95
C ALA A 66 -3.58 -8.85 -3.03
N LEU A 67 -2.71 -9.78 -2.65
CA LEU A 67 -1.76 -10.42 -3.58
C LEU A 67 -2.48 -11.46 -4.44
N VAL A 68 -2.47 -11.31 -5.76
CA VAL A 68 -3.21 -12.20 -6.68
C VAL A 68 -2.79 -13.66 -6.49
N GLY A 69 -3.78 -14.52 -6.21
CA GLY A 69 -3.59 -15.96 -6.03
C GLY A 69 -3.08 -16.36 -4.63
N HIS A 70 -3.02 -15.43 -3.68
CA HIS A 70 -2.52 -15.70 -2.33
C HIS A 70 -3.37 -14.97 -1.28
N SER A 71 -3.49 -15.58 -0.11
CA SER A 71 -4.08 -14.98 1.08
C SER A 71 -3.01 -14.79 2.16
N GLY A 72 -3.02 -13.60 2.75
CA GLY A 72 -2.12 -13.18 3.81
C GLY A 72 -2.63 -13.51 5.22
N PRO A 73 -2.12 -12.81 6.25
CA PRO A 73 -1.35 -11.56 6.17
C PRO A 73 0.07 -11.74 5.60
N PHE A 74 0.65 -10.65 5.12
CA PHE A 74 1.98 -10.65 4.50
C PHE A 74 3.00 -9.79 5.24
N VAL A 75 4.26 -10.19 5.14
CA VAL A 75 5.42 -9.33 5.42
C VAL A 75 5.91 -8.77 4.09
N LEU A 76 5.93 -7.45 3.96
CA LEU A 76 6.39 -6.74 2.77
C LEU A 76 7.75 -6.10 3.03
N SER A 77 8.78 -6.57 2.34
CA SER A 77 10.09 -5.92 2.31
C SER A 77 10.21 -5.02 1.08
N LEU A 78 10.46 -3.73 1.29
CA LEU A 78 10.68 -2.76 0.21
C LEU A 78 12.17 -2.44 0.11
N SER A 79 12.74 -2.54 -1.08
CA SER A 79 14.12 -2.13 -1.33
C SER A 79 14.29 -1.58 -2.74
N VAL A 80 15.30 -0.73 -2.94
CA VAL A 80 15.66 -0.23 -4.26
C VAL A 80 16.86 -1.04 -4.75
N GLN A 81 16.72 -1.63 -5.93
CA GLN A 81 17.78 -2.38 -6.60
C GLN A 81 18.04 -1.76 -7.97
N GLY A 82 19.13 -0.99 -8.08
CA GLY A 82 19.46 -0.24 -9.30
C GLY A 82 18.38 0.78 -9.66
N ARG A 83 17.59 0.50 -10.70
CA ARG A 83 16.54 1.40 -11.23
C ARG A 83 15.12 0.89 -10.95
N SER A 84 14.98 -0.08 -10.04
CA SER A 84 13.71 -0.73 -9.73
C SER A 84 13.47 -0.79 -8.23
N LEU A 85 12.20 -0.67 -7.83
CA LEU A 85 11.71 -0.99 -6.50
C LEU A 85 11.36 -2.48 -6.45
N ALA A 86 11.95 -3.20 -5.52
CA ALA A 86 11.61 -4.58 -5.21
C ALA A 86 10.62 -4.60 -4.04
N LEU A 87 9.49 -5.25 -4.26
CA LEU A 87 8.50 -5.64 -3.25
C LEU A 87 8.66 -7.15 -3.04
N ASP A 88 9.37 -7.55 -1.98
CA ASP A 88 9.51 -8.95 -1.59
C ASP A 88 8.42 -9.29 -0.57
N VAL A 89 7.47 -10.13 -0.98
CA VAL A 89 6.29 -10.51 -0.19
C VAL A 89 6.51 -11.91 0.38
N ARG A 90 6.40 -11.99 1.70
CA ARG A 90 6.61 -13.22 2.49
C ARG A 90 5.44 -13.49 3.41
N ARG A 91 5.35 -14.72 3.90
CA ARG A 91 4.52 -15.07 5.06
C ARG A 91 5.24 -14.66 6.35
N GLU A 92 4.49 -14.63 7.45
CA GLU A 92 5.03 -14.29 8.79
C GLU A 92 6.11 -15.28 9.27
N ASP A 93 6.08 -16.54 8.79
CA ASP A 93 7.12 -17.54 9.04
C ASP A 93 8.38 -17.35 8.18
N GLY A 94 8.43 -16.30 7.36
CA GLY A 94 9.54 -15.98 6.46
C GLY A 94 9.48 -16.67 5.09
N THR A 95 8.51 -17.55 4.85
CA THR A 95 8.34 -18.26 3.57
C THR A 95 8.14 -17.26 2.41
N PRO A 96 8.98 -17.29 1.36
CA PRO A 96 8.78 -16.47 0.17
C PRO A 96 7.44 -16.76 -0.51
N VAL A 97 6.67 -15.72 -0.84
CA VAL A 97 5.42 -15.84 -1.60
C VAL A 97 5.59 -15.29 -3.00
N ARG A 98 6.06 -14.05 -3.12
CA ARG A 98 6.28 -13.40 -4.43
C ARG A 98 7.24 -12.23 -4.33
N ALA A 99 8.15 -12.13 -5.28
CA ALA A 99 8.93 -10.92 -5.51
C ALA A 99 8.35 -10.14 -6.72
N ILE A 100 8.11 -8.84 -6.55
CA ILE A 100 7.61 -7.95 -7.61
C ILE A 100 8.62 -6.82 -7.82
N GLY A 101 9.11 -6.70 -9.05
CA GLY A 101 9.93 -5.57 -9.46
C GLY A 101 9.09 -4.49 -10.15
N LEU A 102 9.16 -3.26 -9.66
CA LEU A 102 8.59 -2.08 -10.30
C LEU A 102 9.70 -1.18 -10.82
N ALA A 103 9.72 -0.94 -12.13
CA ALA A 103 10.66 0.02 -12.70
C ALA A 103 10.35 1.44 -12.20
N LEU A 104 11.35 2.10 -11.60
CA LEU A 104 11.22 3.47 -11.08
C LEU A 104 11.37 4.53 -12.16
N GLY A 105 11.72 4.14 -13.39
CA GLY A 105 11.92 5.08 -14.49
C GLY A 105 10.76 6.05 -14.72
N PRO A 106 9.51 5.58 -14.73
CA PRO A 106 8.37 6.46 -14.89
C PRO A 106 8.09 7.38 -13.69
N PHE A 107 8.52 7.01 -12.48
CA PHE A 107 8.35 7.82 -11.27
C PHE A 107 9.43 8.92 -11.12
N ARG A 108 10.47 8.91 -11.97
CA ARG A 108 11.65 9.79 -11.82
C ARG A 108 11.30 11.27 -11.69
N ARG A 109 10.33 11.75 -12.47
CA ARG A 109 9.94 13.16 -12.44
C ARG A 109 9.37 13.53 -11.07
N ILE A 110 8.36 12.80 -10.61
CA ILE A 110 7.67 13.06 -9.34
C ILE A 110 8.65 12.93 -8.16
N ILE A 111 9.53 11.92 -8.18
CA ILE A 111 10.56 11.75 -7.14
C ILE A 111 11.52 12.94 -7.13
N LYS A 112 11.95 13.42 -8.31
CA LYS A 112 12.82 14.60 -8.42
C LYS A 112 12.12 15.84 -7.88
N ASP A 113 10.88 16.08 -8.28
CA ASP A 113 10.09 17.23 -7.84
C ASP A 113 9.84 17.20 -6.33
N TYR A 114 9.66 16.00 -5.76
CA TYR A 114 9.53 15.81 -4.32
C TYR A 114 10.81 16.22 -3.57
N ARG A 115 11.98 15.83 -4.08
CA ARG A 115 13.28 16.23 -3.50
C ARG A 115 13.43 17.75 -3.47
N LEU A 116 13.10 18.43 -4.57
CA LEU A 116 13.16 19.90 -4.64
C LEU A 116 12.23 20.58 -3.60
N LEU A 117 11.05 20.01 -3.35
CA LEU A 117 10.15 20.54 -2.32
C LEU A 117 10.68 20.33 -0.90
N ILE A 118 11.34 19.20 -0.63
CA ILE A 118 12.00 18.95 0.65
C ILE A 118 13.17 19.92 0.85
N ASP A 119 14.02 20.12 -0.16
CA ASP A 119 15.15 21.06 -0.07
C ASP A 119 14.65 22.49 0.23
N ALA A 120 13.54 22.89 -0.40
CA ALA A 120 12.90 24.18 -0.15
C ALA A 120 12.23 24.30 1.25
N TYR A 121 11.95 23.18 1.93
CA TYR A 121 11.33 23.17 3.25
C TYR A 121 12.31 23.70 4.31
N ASP A 122 13.58 23.28 4.24
CA ASP A 122 14.60 23.71 5.19
C ASP A 122 14.85 25.22 5.12
N GLU A 123 14.84 25.79 3.91
CA GLU A 123 14.87 27.25 3.70
C GLU A 123 13.65 27.94 4.32
N ALA A 124 12.44 27.43 4.05
CA ALA A 124 11.21 28.01 4.56
C ALA A 124 11.10 27.96 6.09
N LEU A 125 11.64 26.89 6.69
CA LEU A 125 11.70 26.71 8.13
C LEU A 125 12.70 27.68 8.77
N ALA A 126 13.89 27.84 8.19
CA ALA A 126 14.87 28.81 8.65
C ALA A 126 14.33 30.24 8.64
N ASP A 127 13.55 30.60 7.61
CA ASP A 127 12.90 31.91 7.47
C ASP A 127 11.61 32.05 8.31
N SER A 128 11.17 31.00 9.01
CA SER A 128 9.90 30.95 9.75
C SER A 128 8.67 31.35 8.89
N ASN A 129 8.72 31.07 7.59
CA ASN A 129 7.68 31.48 6.64
C ASN A 129 6.56 30.44 6.58
N ALA A 130 5.57 30.58 7.46
CA ALA A 130 4.43 29.65 7.57
C ALA A 130 3.68 29.46 6.25
N PHE A 131 3.50 30.52 5.44
CA PHE A 131 2.82 30.42 4.15
C PHE A 131 3.60 29.55 3.15
N ARG A 132 4.93 29.73 3.09
CA ARG A 132 5.81 28.93 2.22
C ARG A 132 5.82 27.47 2.65
N ILE A 133 5.85 27.19 3.96
CA ILE A 133 5.75 25.83 4.51
C ILE A 133 4.44 25.17 4.08
N GLN A 134 3.30 25.85 4.24
CA GLN A 134 2.00 25.32 3.84
C GLN A 134 1.92 25.03 2.33
N ALA A 135 2.47 25.92 1.49
CA ALA A 135 2.53 25.73 0.05
C ALA A 135 3.36 24.50 -0.33
N ILE A 136 4.51 24.30 0.33
CA ILE A 136 5.37 23.12 0.15
C ILE A 136 4.62 21.85 0.55
N ASP A 137 3.95 21.84 1.71
CA ASP A 137 3.17 20.68 2.16
C ASP A 137 2.04 20.32 1.20
N MET A 138 1.35 21.33 0.65
CA MET A 138 0.35 21.10 -0.40
C MET A 138 0.96 20.48 -1.65
N GLY A 139 2.12 20.98 -2.10
CA GLY A 139 2.85 20.41 -3.24
C GLY A 139 3.26 18.96 -3.00
N ARG A 140 3.83 18.65 -1.82
CA ARG A 140 4.21 17.29 -1.42
C ARG A 140 3.02 16.33 -1.44
N ARG A 141 1.88 16.77 -0.90
CA ARG A 141 0.63 15.99 -0.93
C ARG A 141 0.16 15.70 -2.35
N GLY A 142 0.28 16.67 -3.27
CA GLY A 142 -0.03 16.50 -4.68
C GLY A 142 0.85 15.44 -5.36
N LEU A 143 2.16 15.50 -5.13
CA LEU A 143 3.10 14.52 -5.67
C LEU A 143 2.85 13.11 -5.12
N HIS A 144 2.53 12.97 -3.83
CA HIS A 144 2.17 11.68 -3.25
C HIS A 144 0.89 11.10 -3.87
N ASN A 145 -0.11 11.94 -4.17
CA ASN A 145 -1.33 11.52 -4.84
C ASN A 145 -1.08 11.05 -6.29
N GLU A 146 -0.27 11.79 -7.04
CA GLU A 146 0.11 11.41 -8.40
C GLU A 146 0.88 10.07 -8.39
N GLY A 147 1.85 9.94 -7.47
CA GLY A 147 2.60 8.70 -7.28
C GLY A 147 1.73 7.52 -6.86
N ALA A 148 0.72 7.73 -6.01
CA ALA A 148 -0.24 6.70 -5.60
C ALA A 148 -1.03 6.12 -6.79
N GLY A 149 -1.56 6.99 -7.66
CA GLY A 149 -2.25 6.56 -8.88
C GLY A 149 -1.35 5.69 -9.77
N MET A 150 -0.11 6.13 -9.98
CA MET A 150 0.87 5.37 -10.75
C MET A 150 1.24 4.02 -10.10
N MET A 151 1.29 3.95 -8.77
CA MET A 151 1.55 2.70 -8.04
C MET A 151 0.41 1.69 -8.27
N ILE A 152 -0.85 2.14 -8.17
CA ILE A 152 -2.04 1.30 -8.46
C ILE A 152 -1.96 0.73 -9.87
N GLU A 153 -1.77 1.59 -10.88
CA GLU A 153 -1.70 1.17 -12.29
C GLU A 153 -0.60 0.13 -12.53
N ARG A 154 0.54 0.27 -11.87
CA ARG A 154 1.71 -0.61 -12.07
C ARG A 154 1.62 -1.93 -11.32
N LEU A 155 0.88 -1.94 -10.21
CA LEU A 155 0.63 -3.14 -9.41
C LEU A 155 -0.61 -3.90 -9.86
N ALA A 156 -1.48 -3.28 -10.67
CA ALA A 156 -2.63 -3.92 -11.29
C ALA A 156 -2.26 -5.29 -11.90
N GLY A 157 -3.10 -6.29 -11.60
CA GLY A 157 -2.90 -7.69 -11.99
C GLY A 157 -1.85 -8.45 -11.18
N LYS A 158 -1.17 -7.82 -10.22
CA LYS A 158 -0.20 -8.47 -9.31
C LYS A 158 -0.63 -8.33 -7.85
N VAL A 159 -0.95 -7.10 -7.44
CA VAL A 159 -1.45 -6.76 -6.12
C VAL A 159 -2.56 -5.73 -6.31
N GLU A 160 -3.72 -6.01 -5.74
CA GLU A 160 -4.78 -5.02 -5.59
C GLU A 160 -4.54 -4.26 -4.29
N ILE A 161 -4.48 -2.93 -4.42
CA ILE A 161 -4.30 -1.97 -3.34
C ILE A 161 -5.25 -0.80 -3.54
N ASP A 162 -5.70 -0.21 -2.44
CA ASP A 162 -6.46 1.04 -2.48
C ASP A 162 -5.55 2.26 -2.60
N PHE A 163 -6.16 3.43 -2.76
CA PHE A 163 -5.44 4.69 -2.95
C PHE A 163 -4.60 5.06 -1.73
N GLU A 164 -5.12 4.87 -0.52
CA GLU A 164 -4.40 5.24 0.70
C GLU A 164 -3.20 4.31 0.94
N THR A 165 -3.34 3.00 0.70
CA THR A 165 -2.22 2.05 0.69
C THR A 165 -1.18 2.46 -0.35
N ALA A 166 -1.60 2.77 -1.57
CA ALA A 166 -0.69 3.19 -2.63
C ALA A 166 0.05 4.49 -2.28
N ARG A 167 -0.64 5.46 -1.68
CA ARG A 167 -0.07 6.73 -1.20
C ARG A 167 0.98 6.49 -0.11
N ARG A 168 0.69 5.63 0.86
CA ARG A 168 1.65 5.27 1.94
C ARG A 168 2.86 4.52 1.39
N LEU A 169 2.67 3.57 0.48
CA LEU A 169 3.77 2.89 -0.21
C LEU A 169 4.63 3.91 -0.98
N PHE A 170 4.03 4.86 -1.69
CA PHE A 170 4.77 5.86 -2.44
C PHE A 170 5.54 6.83 -1.53
N THR A 171 5.00 7.22 -0.37
CA THR A 171 5.74 7.97 0.66
C THR A 171 7.04 7.25 1.04
N LEU A 172 6.97 5.92 1.28
CA LEU A 172 8.16 5.12 1.57
C LEU A 172 9.13 5.07 0.39
N VAL A 173 8.63 4.98 -0.85
CA VAL A 173 9.47 5.02 -2.06
C VAL A 173 10.25 6.33 -2.17
N CYS A 174 9.62 7.48 -1.93
CA CYS A 174 10.33 8.77 -1.92
C CYS A 174 11.47 8.78 -0.89
N LEU A 175 11.24 8.25 0.31
CA LEU A 175 12.26 8.13 1.36
C LEU A 175 13.41 7.17 1.01
N LEU A 176 13.13 6.15 0.17
CA LEU A 176 14.15 5.24 -0.36
C LEU A 176 14.90 5.79 -1.59
N GLN A 177 14.48 6.92 -2.16
CA GLN A 177 15.03 7.50 -3.40
C GLN A 177 15.67 8.88 -3.23
N GLN A 178 15.74 9.39 -2.00
CA GLN A 178 16.52 10.55 -1.62
C GLN A 178 18.02 10.25 -1.56
#